data_AF-A0A507FPN5-F1
#
_entry.id   AF-A0A507FPN5-F1
#
_cell.length_a   1.000
_cell.length_b   1.000
_cell.length_c   1.000
_cell.angle_alpha   90.00
_cell.angle_beta   90.00
_cell.angle_gamma   90.00
#
_symmetry.space_group_name_H-M   'P 1'
#
loop_
_entity.id
_entity.type
_entity.pdbx_description
1 polymer ?
#
loop_
_entity_poly.entity_id
_entity_poly.type
_entity_poly.pdbx_seq_one_letter_code
_entity_poly.pdbx_strand_id
1 'polypeptide(L)'
;MTPKPDDKKPATAAVLTQPANVSEISFATLLGLCSGYAAKKFAKGAGFVIGASFLALQGLAMTGVITIDWKRIESEVTKRLDADGDGKLTTNDIKAVGLRLAHNLSKDLPSAGGFSAAFFIGFRYG
;
A
#
# COMPACT_ATOMS: atom_id res chain seq x y z
N MET A 1 33.82 28.10 29.11
CA MET A 1 32.93 26.94 29.32
C MET A 1 32.14 26.72 28.04
N THR A 2 32.41 25.60 27.38
CA THR A 2 31.66 24.91 26.31
C THR A 2 30.19 24.64 26.72
N PRO A 3 29.23 24.25 25.83
CA PRO A 3 29.40 23.66 24.48
C PRO A 3 28.35 24.07 23.37
N LYS A 4 28.60 23.62 22.12
CA LYS A 4 27.63 23.29 21.01
C LYS A 4 26.93 21.92 21.36
N PRO A 5 26.09 21.20 20.58
CA PRO A 5 25.47 21.40 19.26
C PRO A 5 23.98 20.92 19.17
N ASP A 6 23.40 21.00 17.96
CA ASP A 6 22.31 20.19 17.38
C ASP A 6 21.45 19.31 18.30
N ASP A 7 20.13 19.58 18.40
CA ASP A 7 19.20 18.46 18.44
C ASP A 7 17.80 18.71 17.86
N LYS A 8 17.35 17.67 17.18
CA LYS A 8 16.25 17.61 16.25
C LYS A 8 14.90 17.72 16.98
N LYS A 9 13.94 18.39 16.32
CA LYS A 9 12.53 17.95 16.25
C LYS A 9 11.76 17.84 17.58
N PRO A 10 10.94 18.84 17.95
CA PRO A 10 9.83 18.60 18.87
C PRO A 10 8.45 18.59 18.18
N ALA A 11 8.37 18.77 16.85
CA ALA A 11 7.07 18.87 16.16
C ALA A 11 6.33 17.53 15.98
N THR A 12 7.02 16.39 16.10
CA THR A 12 6.41 15.05 15.88
C THR A 12 6.33 14.22 17.15
N ALA A 13 7.08 14.58 18.20
CA ALA A 13 7.02 13.91 19.49
C ALA A 13 5.86 14.43 20.36
N ALA A 14 5.48 15.70 20.20
CA ALA A 14 4.40 16.34 20.98
C ALA A 14 2.97 16.04 20.48
N VAL A 15 2.83 15.35 19.34
CA VAL A 15 1.52 15.04 18.73
C VAL A 15 0.87 13.79 19.35
N LEU A 16 1.67 12.93 20.00
CA LEU A 16 1.24 11.60 20.45
C LEU A 16 0.44 11.57 21.75
N THR A 17 0.01 12.70 22.32
CA THR A 17 -0.59 12.68 23.66
C THR A 17 -1.58 13.81 23.92
N GLN A 18 -2.62 14.02 23.09
CA GLN A 18 -3.83 14.80 23.45
C GLN A 18 -5.04 14.40 22.57
N PRO A 19 -6.30 14.58 23.05
CA PRO A 19 -7.49 14.07 22.37
C PRO A 19 -7.58 14.57 20.93
N ALA A 20 -7.51 13.64 19.97
CA ALA A 20 -7.74 13.83 18.53
C ALA A 20 -7.59 15.29 18.05
N ASN A 21 -6.35 15.80 18.02
CA ASN A 21 -6.10 17.15 17.56
C ASN A 21 -6.48 17.25 16.07
N VAL A 22 -7.42 18.14 15.74
CA VAL A 22 -7.93 18.37 14.37
C VAL A 22 -6.80 18.58 13.35
N SER A 23 -5.67 19.15 13.79
CA SER A 23 -4.44 19.28 13.00
C SER A 23 -3.91 17.93 12.48
N GLU A 24 -3.82 16.91 13.34
CA GLU A 24 -3.31 15.59 12.97
C GLU A 24 -4.22 14.89 11.96
N ILE A 25 -5.54 14.97 12.17
CA ILE A 25 -6.53 14.46 11.22
C ILE A 25 -6.42 15.17 9.88
N SER A 26 -6.21 16.48 9.87
CA SER A 26 -6.07 17.28 8.64
C SER A 26 -4.81 16.88 7.86
N PHE A 27 -3.68 16.73 8.53
CA PHE A 27 -2.44 16.23 7.92
C PHE A 27 -2.59 14.80 7.39
N ALA A 28 -3.19 13.91 8.18
CA ALA A 28 -3.47 12.54 7.78
C ALA A 28 -4.40 12.48 6.54
N THR A 29 -5.40 13.35 6.49
CA THR A 29 -6.34 13.46 5.35
C THR A 29 -5.62 13.96 4.09
N LEU A 30 -4.79 14.99 4.17
CA LEU A 30 -4.04 15.51 3.02
C LEU A 30 -3.05 14.47 2.46
N LEU A 31 -2.33 13.80 3.36
CA LEU A 31 -1.43 12.71 2.99
C LEU A 31 -2.19 11.54 2.38
N GLY A 32 -3.36 11.20 2.94
CA GLY A 32 -4.26 10.19 2.38
C GLY A 32 -4.67 10.53 0.96
N LEU A 33 -5.18 11.74 0.73
CA LEU A 33 -5.61 12.20 -0.58
C LEU A 33 -4.48 12.18 -1.61
N CYS A 34 -3.32 12.71 -1.24
CA CYS A 34 -2.13 12.73 -2.11
C CYS A 34 -1.66 11.30 -2.45
N SER A 35 -1.56 10.44 -1.43
CA SER A 35 -1.16 9.05 -1.61
C SER A 35 -2.17 8.26 -2.46
N GLY A 36 -3.47 8.50 -2.28
CA GLY A 36 -4.53 7.85 -3.07
C GLY A 36 -4.46 8.24 -4.54
N TYR A 37 -4.27 9.53 -4.84
CA TYR A 37 -4.13 10.02 -6.21
C TYR A 37 -2.90 9.41 -6.90
N ALA A 38 -1.75 9.39 -6.21
CA ALA A 38 -0.54 8.78 -6.72
C ALA A 38 -0.73 7.26 -6.96
N ALA A 39 -1.31 6.54 -5.99
CA ALA A 39 -1.57 5.11 -6.10
C ALA A 39 -2.43 4.77 -7.34
N LYS A 40 -3.41 5.61 -7.69
CA LYS A 40 -4.23 5.42 -8.87
C LYS A 40 -3.45 5.58 -10.18
N LYS A 41 -2.53 6.54 -10.26
CA LYS A 41 -1.65 6.72 -11.43
C LYS A 41 -0.74 5.51 -11.63
N PHE A 42 -0.14 5.02 -10.55
CA PHE A 42 0.64 3.79 -10.59
C PHE A 42 -0.22 2.58 -10.98
N ALA A 43 -1.43 2.44 -10.42
CA ALA A 43 -2.34 1.35 -10.75
C ALA A 43 -2.77 1.38 -12.23
N LYS A 44 -3.06 2.55 -12.79
CA LYS A 44 -3.35 2.70 -14.24
C LYS A 44 -2.15 2.28 -15.09
N GLY A 45 -0.94 2.71 -14.74
CA GLY A 45 0.29 2.32 -15.44
C GLY A 45 0.57 0.82 -15.36
N ALA A 46 0.51 0.24 -14.16
CA ALA A 46 0.68 -1.19 -13.95
C ALA A 46 -0.38 -2.01 -14.71
N GLY A 47 -1.65 -1.59 -14.63
CA GLY A 47 -2.74 -2.22 -15.37
C GLY A 47 -2.53 -2.19 -16.88
N PHE A 48 -2.04 -1.08 -17.42
CA PHE A 48 -1.69 -0.97 -18.83
C PHE A 48 -0.57 -1.94 -19.22
N VAL A 49 0.53 -1.98 -18.45
CA VAL A 49 1.65 -2.90 -18.72
C VAL A 49 1.21 -4.35 -18.66
N ILE A 50 0.42 -4.74 -17.65
CA ILE A 50 -0.09 -6.11 -17.52
C ILE A 50 -1.01 -6.45 -18.70
N GLY A 51 -1.95 -5.56 -19.06
CA GLY A 51 -2.85 -5.77 -20.18
C GLY A 51 -2.13 -5.85 -21.53
N ALA A 52 -1.17 -4.96 -21.77
CA ALA A 52 -0.34 -4.96 -22.97
C ALA A 52 0.51 -6.25 -23.07
N SER A 53 1.09 -6.69 -21.95
CA SER A 53 1.84 -7.94 -21.88
C SER A 53 0.95 -9.14 -22.20
N PHE A 54 -0.30 -9.15 -21.69
CA PHE A 54 -1.26 -10.20 -21.95
C PHE A 54 -1.67 -10.25 -23.43
N LEU A 55 -1.95 -9.10 -24.04
CA LEU A 55 -2.25 -9.02 -25.48
C LEU A 55 -1.07 -9.49 -26.34
N ALA A 56 0.16 -9.09 -25.98
CA ALA A 56 1.35 -9.57 -26.66
C ALA A 56 1.50 -11.09 -26.55
N LEU A 57 1.31 -11.66 -25.36
CA LEU A 57 1.34 -13.12 -25.14
C LEU A 57 0.26 -13.84 -25.95
N GLN A 58 -0.96 -13.31 -26.04
CA GLN A 58 -1.99 -13.90 -26.90
C GLN A 58 -1.60 -13.88 -28.38
N GLY A 59 -0.99 -12.78 -28.86
CA GLY A 59 -0.46 -12.69 -30.22
C GLY A 59 0.61 -13.75 -30.50
N LEU A 60 1.50 -14.00 -29.55
CA LEU A 60 2.55 -15.03 -29.67
C LEU A 60 2.03 -16.45 -29.44
N ALA A 61 0.94 -16.62 -28.69
CA ALA A 61 0.29 -17.92 -28.50
C ALA A 61 -0.40 -18.38 -29.80
N MET A 62 -1.00 -17.46 -30.56
CA MET A 62 -1.61 -17.77 -31.86
C MET A 62 -0.59 -18.26 -32.89
N THR A 63 0.68 -17.84 -32.80
CA THR A 63 1.77 -18.33 -33.66
C THR A 63 2.38 -19.65 -33.17
N GLY A 64 1.91 -20.20 -32.04
CA GLY A 64 2.31 -21.51 -31.52
C GLY A 64 3.69 -21.56 -30.85
N VAL A 65 4.29 -20.40 -30.54
CA VAL A 65 5.72 -20.31 -30.13
C VAL A 65 5.95 -20.46 -28.62
N ILE A 66 4.94 -20.21 -27.75
CA ILE A 66 5.16 -20.14 -26.29
C ILE A 66 4.22 -21.09 -25.53
N THR A 67 4.80 -21.98 -24.72
CA THR A 67 4.11 -22.73 -23.66
C THR A 67 4.39 -22.07 -22.31
N ILE A 68 3.40 -21.40 -21.73
CA ILE A 68 3.55 -20.71 -20.44
C ILE A 68 3.39 -21.72 -19.30
N ASP A 69 4.48 -22.00 -18.58
CA ASP A 69 4.44 -22.84 -17.37
C ASP A 69 4.00 -22.02 -16.16
N TRP A 70 2.68 -21.95 -15.96
CA TRP A 70 2.05 -21.22 -14.87
C TRP A 70 2.47 -21.73 -13.49
N LYS A 71 2.85 -23.02 -13.34
CA LYS A 71 3.22 -23.57 -12.02
C LYS A 71 4.53 -23.02 -11.50
N ARG A 72 5.49 -22.77 -12.38
CA ARG A 72 6.79 -22.20 -11.99
C ARG A 72 6.65 -20.73 -11.60
N ILE A 73 5.83 -19.98 -12.32
CA ILE A 73 5.53 -18.59 -12.02
C ILE A 73 4.81 -18.49 -10.67
N GLU A 74 3.79 -19.32 -10.45
CA GLU A 74 3.04 -19.35 -9.19
C GLU A 74 3.98 -19.65 -8.01
N SER A 75 4.85 -20.67 -8.11
CA SER A 75 5.78 -21.01 -7.02
C SER A 75 6.75 -19.87 -6.67
N GLU A 76 7.29 -19.18 -7.66
CA GLU A 76 8.22 -18.06 -7.43
C GLU A 76 7.52 -16.83 -6.85
N VAL A 77 6.29 -16.54 -7.30
CA VAL A 77 5.48 -15.44 -6.77
C VAL A 77 5.05 -15.75 -5.34
N THR A 78 4.58 -16.96 -5.08
CA THR A 78 4.18 -17.40 -3.75
C THR A 78 5.32 -17.30 -2.75
N LYS A 79 6.51 -17.81 -3.07
CA LYS A 79 7.68 -17.73 -2.16
C LYS A 79 8.08 -16.30 -1.78
N ARG A 80 7.79 -15.30 -2.62
CA ARG A 80 8.21 -13.91 -2.38
C ARG A 80 7.16 -13.07 -1.67
N LEU A 81 5.88 -13.39 -1.84
CA LEU A 81 4.77 -12.65 -1.24
C LEU A 81 4.18 -13.34 -0.01
N ASP A 82 4.55 -14.59 0.25
CA ASP A 82 4.18 -15.30 1.46
C ASP A 82 4.75 -14.58 2.69
N ALA A 83 3.83 -14.02 3.49
CA ALA A 83 4.13 -13.19 4.63
C ALA A 83 3.96 -13.95 5.96
N ASP A 84 3.27 -15.09 5.95
CA ASP A 84 3.05 -15.94 7.11
C ASP A 84 3.97 -17.19 7.13
N GLY A 85 4.64 -17.48 6.01
CA GLY A 85 5.62 -18.55 5.86
C GLY A 85 4.98 -19.92 5.62
N ASP A 86 3.70 -20.00 5.27
CA ASP A 86 2.97 -21.26 5.04
C ASP A 86 3.17 -21.87 3.64
N GLY A 87 3.86 -21.15 2.75
CA GLY A 87 4.15 -21.56 1.37
C GLY A 87 2.98 -21.40 0.40
N LYS A 88 1.92 -20.67 0.74
CA LYS A 88 0.73 -20.43 -0.08
C LYS A 88 0.26 -18.97 0.07
N LEU A 89 0.05 -18.29 -1.06
CA LEU A 89 -0.64 -16.99 -1.04
C LEU A 89 -2.12 -17.21 -0.78
N THR A 90 -2.50 -17.23 0.49
CA THR A 90 -3.87 -17.52 0.90
C THR A 90 -4.58 -16.22 1.25
N THR A 91 -5.91 -16.20 1.08
CA THR A 91 -6.76 -15.10 1.54
C THR A 91 -6.54 -14.77 3.03
N ASN A 92 -5.98 -15.71 3.80
CA ASN A 92 -5.63 -15.56 5.20
C ASN A 92 -4.45 -14.61 5.42
N ASP A 93 -3.45 -14.56 4.53
CA ASP A 93 -2.36 -13.58 4.59
C ASP A 93 -2.90 -12.16 4.44
N ILE A 94 -3.73 -11.96 3.41
CA ILE A 94 -4.35 -10.66 3.12
C ILE A 94 -5.26 -10.26 4.29
N LYS A 95 -6.01 -11.21 4.85
CA LYS A 95 -6.80 -10.99 6.05
C LYS A 95 -5.92 -10.70 7.27
N ALA A 96 -4.80 -11.37 7.47
CA ALA A 96 -3.92 -11.16 8.61
C ALA A 96 -3.27 -9.77 8.56
N VAL A 97 -2.79 -9.35 7.39
CA VAL A 97 -2.29 -8.00 7.15
C VAL A 97 -3.41 -6.98 7.35
N GLY A 98 -4.59 -7.24 6.79
CA GLY A 98 -5.78 -6.41 6.97
C GLY A 98 -6.23 -6.30 8.43
N LEU A 99 -6.14 -7.38 9.21
CA LEU A 99 -6.49 -7.44 10.63
C LEU A 99 -5.47 -6.67 11.47
N ARG A 100 -4.17 -6.77 11.13
CA ARG A 100 -3.09 -5.96 11.74
C ARG A 100 -3.29 -4.48 11.46
N LEU A 101 -3.62 -4.14 10.21
CA LEU A 101 -4.00 -2.77 9.84
C LEU A 101 -5.24 -2.32 10.61
N ALA A 102 -6.32 -3.10 10.64
CA ALA A 102 -7.54 -2.77 11.37
C ALA A 102 -7.30 -2.61 12.87
N HIS A 103 -6.45 -3.45 13.47
CA HIS A 103 -6.05 -3.36 14.87
C HIS A 103 -5.25 -2.07 15.15
N ASN A 104 -4.35 -1.68 14.23
CA ASN A 104 -3.62 -0.41 14.35
C ASN A 104 -4.55 0.80 14.12
N LEU A 105 -5.44 0.72 13.13
CA LEU A 105 -6.48 1.73 12.87
C LEU A 105 -7.42 1.91 14.06
N SER A 106 -7.73 0.84 14.80
CA SER A 106 -8.58 0.89 15.99
C SER A 106 -7.95 1.67 17.15
N LYS A 107 -6.61 1.76 17.21
CA LYS A 107 -5.90 2.55 18.21
C LYS A 107 -5.91 4.05 17.89
N ASP A 108 -5.90 4.41 16.60
CA ASP A 108 -5.82 5.79 16.10
C ASP A 108 -7.00 6.15 15.19
N LEU A 109 -8.20 5.71 15.57
CA LEU A 109 -9.42 5.76 14.75
C LEU A 109 -9.72 7.12 14.07
N PRO A 110 -9.56 8.29 14.74
CA PRO A 110 -9.86 9.57 14.12
C PRO A 110 -8.91 9.94 12.98
N SER A 111 -7.59 9.80 13.17
CA SER A 111 -6.58 10.17 12.17
C SER A 111 -6.44 9.11 11.08
N ALA A 112 -6.48 7.83 11.46
CA ALA A 112 -6.42 6.72 10.52
C ALA A 112 -7.70 6.58 9.67
N GLY A 113 -8.86 6.92 10.25
CA GLY A 113 -10.13 7.04 9.52
C GLY A 113 -10.09 8.17 8.49
N GLY A 114 -9.58 9.35 8.88
CA GLY A 114 -9.41 10.49 7.97
C GLY A 114 -8.46 10.19 6.81
N PHE A 115 -7.30 9.59 7.10
CA PHE A 115 -6.37 9.12 6.06
C PHE A 115 -7.04 8.13 5.11
N SER A 116 -7.70 7.08 5.63
CA SER A 116 -8.27 6.02 4.80
C SER A 116 -9.41 6.52 3.92
N ALA A 117 -10.29 7.36 4.46
CA ALA A 117 -11.36 8.00 3.70
C ALA A 117 -10.81 8.91 2.60
N ALA A 118 -9.82 9.76 2.95
CA ALA A 118 -9.19 10.65 1.99
C ALA A 118 -8.38 9.90 0.93
N PHE A 119 -7.72 8.80 1.30
CA PHE A 119 -7.03 7.90 0.38
C PHE A 119 -8.00 7.27 -0.62
N PHE A 120 -9.14 6.78 -0.16
CA PHE A 120 -10.15 6.21 -1.05
C PHE A 120 -10.71 7.27 -2.01
N ILE A 121 -10.98 8.48 -1.51
CA ILE A 121 -11.40 9.62 -2.34
C ILE A 121 -10.30 9.96 -3.36
N GLY A 122 -9.05 10.15 -2.93
CA GLY A 122 -7.92 10.42 -3.80
C GLY A 122 -7.72 9.34 -4.86
N PHE A 123 -7.90 8.08 -4.50
CA PHE A 123 -7.83 6.94 -5.42
C PHE A 123 -8.98 6.91 -6.43
N ARG A 124 -10.18 7.35 -6.04
CA ARG A 124 -11.32 7.50 -6.94
C ARG A 124 -11.08 8.61 -7.96
N TYR A 125 -10.55 9.75 -7.52
CA TYR A 125 -10.36 10.95 -8.36
C TYR A 125 -9.03 10.94 -9.16
N GLY A 126 -8.08 10.06 -8.84
CA GLY A 126 -6.81 9.90 -9.57
C GLY A 126 -6.87 9.20 -10.92
#